data_AF-A0A0L0T468-F1
#
_entry.id   AF-A0A0L0T468-F1
#
_cell.length_a   1.000
_cell.length_b   1.000
_cell.length_c   1.000
_cell.angle_alpha   90.00
_cell.angle_beta   90.00
_cell.angle_gamma   90.00
#
_symmetry.space_group_name_H-M   'P 1'
#
loop_
_entity.id
_entity.type
_entity.pdbx_description
1 polymer ?
#
loop_
_entity_poly.entity_id
_entity_poly.type
_entity_poly.pdbx_seq_one_letter_code
_entity_poly.pdbx_strand_id
1 'polypeptide(L)'
;MGGAPHKPYPRLGHSPTRRCVIHTEDSVGIAKTTSARQALERANSHVRYVEHNLLLDASNALDTLRPYDIIVDCTDNVPTRYLLNDACVMLGKPLVSGSALRFDGQSPNVVFALLRAAIRK
;
A
#
# COMPACT_ATOMS: atom_id res chain seq x y z
N MET A 1 -0.59 -21.12 16.55
CA MET A 1 0.63 -21.40 15.76
C MET A 1 1.18 -20.04 15.31
N GLY A 2 2.36 -19.67 15.80
CA GLY A 2 2.96 -18.36 15.51
C GLY A 2 3.48 -18.32 14.08
N GLY A 3 2.85 -17.52 13.22
CA GLY A 3 3.35 -17.23 11.88
C GLY A 3 4.70 -16.54 11.96
N ALA A 4 5.61 -16.85 11.04
CA ALA A 4 6.89 -16.17 10.92
C ALA A 4 6.68 -14.64 10.80
N PRO A 5 7.53 -13.81 11.41
CA PRO A 5 7.38 -12.36 11.34
C PRO A 5 7.42 -11.91 9.87
N HIS A 6 6.35 -11.26 9.41
CA HIS A 6 6.31 -10.72 8.05
C HIS A 6 7.43 -9.70 7.85
N LYS A 7 8.04 -9.73 6.66
CA LYS A 7 9.12 -8.79 6.33
C LYS A 7 8.57 -7.36 6.32
N PRO A 8 9.20 -6.40 7.01
CA PRO A 8 8.75 -5.02 7.03
C PRO A 8 8.89 -4.38 5.65
N TYR A 9 8.03 -3.40 5.37
CA TYR A 9 8.04 -2.68 4.11
C TYR A 9 9.25 -1.73 4.01
N PRO A 10 9.81 -1.47 2.80
CA PRO A 10 11.00 -0.62 2.65
C PRO A 10 10.85 0.80 3.19
N ARG A 11 11.98 1.34 3.66
CA ARG A 11 12.14 2.76 4.05
C ARG A 11 12.37 3.66 2.84
N LEU A 12 12.13 4.96 3.01
CA LEU A 12 12.41 5.98 2.01
C LEU A 12 13.92 6.20 1.84
N GLY A 13 14.40 6.15 0.59
CA GLY A 13 15.78 6.46 0.20
C GLY A 13 16.02 7.95 -0.04
N HIS A 14 17.25 8.34 -0.38
CA HIS A 14 17.74 9.73 -0.39
C HIS A 14 17.07 10.72 -1.38
N SER A 15 16.09 10.32 -2.20
CA SER A 15 15.38 11.25 -3.11
C SER A 15 13.92 10.82 -3.39
N PRO A 16 13.01 10.96 -2.41
CA PRO A 16 11.65 10.40 -2.53
C PRO A 16 10.74 11.21 -3.47
N THR A 17 11.13 12.44 -3.83
CA THR A 17 10.27 13.47 -4.44
C THR A 17 10.11 13.39 -5.96
N ARG A 18 10.88 12.59 -6.69
CA ARG A 18 10.88 12.63 -8.17
C ARG A 18 9.59 12.11 -8.82
N ARG A 19 8.80 11.29 -8.13
CA ARG A 19 7.51 10.73 -8.63
C ARG A 19 6.43 10.52 -7.56
N CYS A 20 6.78 10.51 -6.27
CA CYS A 20 5.84 10.31 -5.17
C CYS A 20 5.70 11.60 -4.36
N VAL A 21 4.80 12.49 -4.80
CA VAL A 21 4.56 13.81 -4.19
C VAL A 21 4.08 13.76 -2.74
N ILE A 22 3.64 12.59 -2.26
CA ILE A 22 3.20 12.39 -0.87
C ILE A 22 4.36 12.34 0.13
N HIS A 23 5.60 12.12 -0.34
CA HIS A 23 6.78 12.02 0.51
C HIS A 23 7.63 13.29 0.42
N THR A 24 8.20 13.71 1.54
CA THR A 24 9.10 14.86 1.65
C THR A 24 10.54 14.41 1.90
N GLU A 25 11.51 15.31 1.74
CA GLU A 25 12.91 15.05 2.09
C GLU A 25 13.08 14.72 3.58
N ASP A 26 12.30 15.37 4.45
CA ASP A 26 12.26 15.06 5.89
C ASP A 26 11.76 13.65 6.21
N SER A 27 11.17 12.95 5.23
CA SER A 27 10.68 11.59 5.39
C SER A 27 11.76 10.52 5.10
N VAL A 28 12.98 10.90 4.71
CA VAL A 28 14.08 9.95 4.44
C VAL A 28 14.35 9.09 5.68
N GLY A 29 14.51 7.77 5.48
CA GLY A 29 14.70 6.82 6.58
C GLY A 29 13.43 6.42 7.34
N ILE A 30 12.30 7.10 7.11
CA ILE A 30 10.99 6.67 7.63
C ILE A 30 10.43 5.55 6.73
N ALA A 31 9.68 4.62 7.31
CA ALA A 31 8.92 3.64 6.53
C ALA A 31 7.98 4.36 5.56
N LYS A 32 7.93 3.91 4.30
CA LYS A 32 7.06 4.53 3.27
C LYS A 32 5.60 4.60 3.72
N THR A 33 5.13 3.54 4.40
CA THR A 33 3.78 3.41 4.96
C THR A 33 3.51 4.47 6.03
N THR A 34 4.46 4.70 6.93
CA THR A 34 4.34 5.70 8.00
C THR A 34 4.35 7.12 7.43
N SER A 35 5.26 7.42 6.49
CA SER A 35 5.32 8.73 5.83
C SER A 35 4.01 9.05 5.10
N ALA A 36 3.47 8.07 4.36
CA ALA A 36 2.18 8.22 3.67
C ALA A 36 1.03 8.46 4.66
N ARG A 37 0.94 7.68 5.74
CA ARG A 37 -0.08 7.87 6.78
C ARG A 37 -0.03 9.29 7.37
N GLN A 38 1.16 9.74 7.77
CA GLN A 38 1.34 11.08 8.33
C GLN A 38 0.94 12.18 7.35
N ALA A 39 1.28 12.04 6.07
CA ALA A 39 0.88 12.99 5.04
C ALA A 39 -0.65 13.02 4.84
N LEU A 40 -1.30 11.85 4.81
CA LEU A 40 -2.75 11.76 4.67
C LEU A 40 -3.50 12.29 5.90
N GLU A 41 -3.02 12.01 7.11
CA GLU A 41 -3.60 12.55 8.36
C GLU A 41 -3.53 14.08 8.41
N ARG A 42 -2.43 14.67 7.92
CA ARG A 42 -2.32 16.12 7.76
C ARG A 42 -3.32 16.67 6.73
N ALA A 43 -3.60 15.92 5.68
CA ALA A 43 -4.53 16.33 4.63
C ALA A 43 -6.00 16.22 5.07
N ASN A 44 -6.37 15.16 5.79
CA ASN A 44 -7.73 14.99 6.31
C ASN A 44 -7.77 14.10 7.56
N SER A 45 -7.80 14.71 8.74
CA SER A 45 -7.82 14.00 10.02
C SER A 45 -9.16 13.32 10.35
N HIS A 46 -10.21 13.51 9.55
CA HIS A 46 -11.52 12.87 9.76
C HIS A 46 -11.58 11.43 9.21
N VAL A 47 -10.60 11.06 8.39
CA VAL A 47 -10.47 9.71 7.82
C VAL A 47 -9.60 8.85 8.74
N ARG A 48 -9.99 7.58 8.92
CA ARG A 48 -9.16 6.61 9.63
C ARG A 48 -8.17 5.97 8.66
N TYR A 49 -6.88 6.17 8.92
CA TYR A 49 -5.80 5.54 8.17
C TYR A 49 -5.30 4.30 8.92
N VAL A 50 -5.25 3.16 8.24
CA VAL A 50 -4.71 1.91 8.79
C VAL A 50 -3.42 1.60 8.05
N GLU A 51 -2.32 1.62 8.79
CA GLU A 51 -0.99 1.35 8.25
C GLU A 51 -0.70 -0.15 8.21
N HIS A 52 -0.20 -0.64 7.08
CA HIS A 52 0.28 -2.01 6.91
C HIS A 52 1.77 -2.00 6.55
N ASN A 53 2.64 -1.98 7.56
CA ASN A 53 4.09 -2.04 7.36
C ASN A 53 4.58 -3.48 7.14
N LEU A 54 4.09 -4.11 6.07
CA LEU A 54 4.42 -5.48 5.68
C LEU A 54 4.59 -5.58 4.17
N LEU A 55 5.37 -6.56 3.73
CA LEU A 55 5.37 -7.00 2.34
C LEU A 55 4.20 -7.95 2.11
N LEU A 56 3.36 -7.65 1.11
CA LEU A 56 2.24 -8.53 0.77
C LEU A 56 2.75 -9.81 0.10
N ASP A 57 2.30 -10.95 0.59
CA ASP A 57 2.59 -12.28 0.06
C ASP A 57 1.36 -13.20 0.20
N ALA A 58 1.45 -14.42 -0.34
CA ALA A 58 0.35 -15.38 -0.32
C ALA A 58 -0.11 -15.76 1.11
N SER A 59 0.78 -15.68 2.10
CA SER A 59 0.46 -16.03 3.49
C SER A 59 -0.35 -14.96 4.22
N ASN A 60 -0.28 -13.69 3.79
CA ASN A 60 -0.96 -12.57 4.44
C ASN A 60 -2.02 -11.86 3.59
N ALA A 61 -2.07 -12.11 2.28
CA ALA A 61 -2.95 -11.36 1.38
C ALA A 61 -4.43 -11.46 1.78
N LEU A 62 -4.94 -12.67 2.03
CA LEU A 62 -6.36 -12.86 2.34
C LEU A 62 -6.77 -12.15 3.63
N ASP A 63 -5.99 -12.31 4.71
CA ASP A 63 -6.30 -11.69 6.00
C ASP A 63 -6.15 -10.17 5.94
N THR A 64 -5.18 -9.66 5.19
CA THR A 64 -4.95 -8.22 4.99
C THR A 64 -6.09 -7.58 4.21
N LEU A 65 -6.61 -8.23 3.17
CA LEU A 65 -7.65 -7.67 2.29
C LEU A 65 -9.08 -7.89 2.80
N ARG A 66 -9.32 -8.92 3.64
CA ARG A 66 -10.65 -9.27 4.17
C ARG A 66 -11.44 -8.12 4.82
N PRO A 67 -10.85 -7.14 5.56
CA PRO A 67 -11.62 -6.06 6.18
C PRO A 67 -11.99 -4.88 5.26
N TYR A 68 -11.58 -4.88 3.98
CA TYR A 68 -11.75 -3.73 3.06
C TYR A 68 -12.80 -3.94 1.96
N ASP A 69 -13.59 -2.94 1.63
CA ASP A 69 -14.69 -3.08 0.66
C ASP A 69 -14.21 -3.04 -0.80
N ILE A 70 -13.20 -2.21 -1.08
CA ILE A 70 -12.61 -2.02 -2.41
C ILE A 70 -11.10 -2.11 -2.28
N ILE A 71 -10.45 -2.84 -3.19
CA ILE A 71 -8.99 -2.93 -3.25
C ILE A 71 -8.49 -2.09 -4.41
N VAL A 72 -7.47 -1.26 -4.15
CA VAL A 72 -6.79 -0.47 -5.19
C VAL A 72 -5.35 -0.94 -5.30
N ASP A 73 -4.97 -1.45 -6.48
CA ASP A 73 -3.59 -1.81 -6.80
C ASP A 73 -2.85 -0.58 -7.33
N CYS A 74 -1.85 -0.14 -6.57
CA CYS A 74 -0.89 0.90 -6.95
C CYS A 74 0.54 0.33 -7.02
N THR A 75 0.69 -0.98 -7.20
CA THR A 75 1.97 -1.67 -7.23
C THR A 75 2.61 -1.58 -8.61
N ASP A 76 3.93 -1.46 -8.64
CA ASP A 76 4.74 -1.56 -9.84
C ASP A 76 5.30 -2.99 -10.06
N ASN A 77 4.85 -3.96 -9.27
CA ASN A 77 5.34 -5.33 -9.26
C ASN A 77 4.32 -6.32 -9.82
N VAL A 78 4.65 -6.94 -10.95
CA VAL A 78 3.78 -7.90 -11.66
C VAL A 78 3.32 -9.05 -10.74
N PRO A 79 4.21 -9.77 -10.01
CA PRO A 79 3.81 -10.76 -9.02
C PRO A 79 2.77 -10.28 -8.00
N THR A 80 2.92 -9.06 -7.47
CA THR A 80 1.97 -8.53 -6.48
C THR A 80 0.61 -8.22 -7.10
N ARG A 81 0.59 -7.77 -8.36
CA ARG A 81 -0.66 -7.57 -9.11
C ARG A 81 -1.45 -8.85 -9.29
N TYR A 82 -0.79 -9.95 -9.66
CA TYR A 82 -1.45 -11.25 -9.80
C TYR A 82 -1.94 -11.78 -8.44
N LEU A 83 -1.13 -11.65 -7.39
CA LEU A 83 -1.54 -12.00 -6.03
C LEU A 83 -2.79 -11.23 -5.58
N LEU A 84 -2.83 -9.92 -5.85
CA LEU A 84 -3.99 -9.08 -5.53
C LEU A 84 -5.23 -9.50 -6.31
N ASN A 85 -5.07 -9.78 -7.61
CA ASN A 85 -6.17 -10.26 -8.44
C ASN A 85 -6.77 -11.55 -7.86
N ASP A 86 -5.93 -12.55 -7.59
CA ASP A 86 -6.38 -13.85 -7.10
C ASP A 86 -7.06 -13.73 -5.73
N ALA A 87 -6.46 -12.95 -4.82
CA ALA A 87 -7.04 -12.70 -3.51
C ALA A 87 -8.38 -11.95 -3.61
N CYS A 88 -8.52 -10.99 -4.52
CA CYS A 88 -9.77 -10.26 -4.74
C CYS A 88 -10.87 -11.17 -5.32
N VAL A 89 -10.53 -12.04 -6.28
CA VAL A 89 -11.45 -13.04 -6.82
C VAL A 89 -11.92 -14.00 -5.70
N MET A 90 -11.00 -14.52 -4.89
CA MET A 90 -11.32 -15.42 -3.77
C MET A 90 -12.20 -14.77 -2.70
N LEU A 91 -12.02 -13.47 -2.46
CA LEU A 91 -12.78 -12.72 -1.46
C LEU A 91 -14.05 -12.06 -2.02
N GLY A 92 -14.30 -12.15 -3.33
CA GLY A 92 -15.42 -11.48 -4.00
C GLY A 92 -15.33 -9.95 -3.91
N LYS A 93 -14.13 -9.37 -3.97
CA LYS A 93 -13.90 -7.93 -3.80
C LYS A 93 -13.59 -7.25 -5.13
N PRO A 94 -14.15 -6.05 -5.40
CA PRO A 94 -13.76 -5.27 -6.56
C PRO A 94 -12.29 -4.82 -6.44
N LEU A 95 -11.55 -4.98 -7.54
CA LEU A 95 -10.17 -4.55 -7.69
C LEU A 95 -10.07 -3.43 -8.73
N VAL A 96 -9.51 -2.29 -8.33
CA VAL A 96 -9.15 -1.18 -9.24
C VAL A 96 -7.64 -1.17 -9.40
N SER A 97 -7.15 -1.48 -10.60
CA SER A 97 -5.70 -1.54 -10.87
C SER A 97 -5.23 -0.35 -11.70
N GLY A 98 -4.30 0.43 -11.15
CA GLY A 98 -3.62 1.51 -11.86
C GLY A 98 -2.15 1.17 -12.07
N SER A 99 -1.65 1.26 -13.30
CA SER A 99 -0.22 1.10 -13.57
C SER A 99 0.29 2.11 -14.57
N ALA A 100 1.35 2.84 -14.20
CA ALA A 100 2.10 3.70 -15.10
C ALA A 100 3.35 2.95 -15.58
N LEU A 101 3.56 2.85 -16.89
CA LEU A 101 4.72 2.18 -17.51
C LEU A 101 5.69 3.22 -18.11
N ARG A 102 7.02 3.01 -17.92
CA ARG A 102 8.20 3.74 -18.50
C ARG A 102 8.64 5.02 -17.76
N PHE A 103 9.88 5.54 -17.83
CA PHE A 103 11.22 5.15 -18.32
C PHE A 103 12.16 5.19 -17.08
N ASP A 104 13.06 4.22 -16.94
CA ASP A 104 14.20 4.15 -16.02
C ASP A 104 14.01 4.65 -14.55
N GLY A 105 13.87 3.69 -13.63
CA GLY A 105 13.78 3.96 -12.20
C GLY A 105 12.91 2.94 -11.47
N GLN A 106 13.48 1.77 -11.20
CA GLN A 106 12.88 0.77 -10.31
C GLN A 106 12.92 1.33 -8.88
N SER A 107 11.80 1.84 -8.40
CA SER A 107 11.60 2.09 -6.97
C SER A 107 10.34 1.32 -6.63
N PRO A 108 10.42 0.19 -5.90
CA PRO A 108 9.24 -0.60 -5.58
C PRO A 108 8.27 0.33 -4.85
N ASN A 109 7.24 0.73 -5.57
CA ASN A 109 6.22 1.66 -5.15
C ASN A 109 5.01 0.82 -4.87
N VAL A 110 4.83 0.46 -3.61
CA VAL A 110 3.58 -0.09 -3.12
C VAL A 110 3.13 0.85 -2.02
N VAL A 111 2.36 1.86 -2.42
CA VAL A 111 1.49 2.59 -1.50
C VAL A 111 0.14 1.91 -1.59
N PHE A 112 -0.16 1.03 -0.63
CA PHE A 112 -1.50 0.50 -0.47
C PHE A 112 -2.40 1.59 0.11
N ALA A 113 -3.25 2.19 -0.72
CA ALA A 113 -4.39 2.96 -0.24
C ALA A 113 -5.59 2.00 -0.09
N LEU A 114 -5.67 1.30 1.04
CA LEU A 114 -6.84 0.51 1.38
C LEU A 114 -7.89 1.45 1.98
N LEU A 115 -8.77 1.96 1.11
CA LEU A 115 -9.87 2.82 1.53
C LEU A 115 -10.97 1.93 2.12
N ARG A 116 -11.11 1.92 3.45
CA ARG A 116 -12.37 1.50 4.05
C ARG A 116 -13.35 2.63 3.83
N ALA A 117 -14.30 2.46 2.90
CA ALA A 117 -15.42 3.38 2.74
C ALA A 117 -16.41 3.17 3.90
N ALA A 118 -16.00 3.50 5.12
CA ALA A 118 -16.95 3.77 6.19
C ALA A 118 -17.49 5.18 5.95
N ILE A 119 -18.47 5.32 5.05
CA ILE A 119 -19.39 6.44 5.11
C ILE A 119 -20.05 6.30 6.49
N ARG A 120 -19.55 7.02 7.49
CA ARG A 120 -20.31 7.26 8.70
C ARG A 120 -21.58 7.96 8.24
N LYS A 121 -22.71 7.25 8.27
CA LYS A 121 -23.99 7.91 8.40
C LYS A 121 -24.01 8.69 9.71
#